data_AF-A0A171AFZ5-F1
#
_entry.id   AF-A0A171AFZ5-F1
#
_cell.length_a   1.000
_cell.length_b   1.000
_cell.length_c   1.000
_cell.angle_alpha   90.00
_cell.angle_beta   90.00
_cell.angle_gamma   90.00
#
_symmetry.space_group_name_H-M   'P 1'
#
loop_
_entity.id
_entity.type
_entity.pdbx_description
1 polymer ?
#
loop_
_entity_poly.entity_id
_entity_poly.type
_entity_poly.pdbx_seq_one_letter_code
_entity_poly.pdbx_strand_id
1 'polypeptide(L)'
;VVLPHQIQIRPYNAAKTSNMRSLNPEDIDRLITVSGMVTRTSGIIPELREGFFSCSVCSHTLTLEVDRGRLTEPTVCFKCNTSHSYMLIHNRSQFTDKQHVKLQETPDEMPAGQTPNTVTLFAYNDLVDTVQAGQKIVVTGIYRALPVQVNSRVRNISSVYRTHVDVL
;
A
#
# COMPACT_ATOMS: atom_id res chain seq x y z
N VAL A 1 6.64 8.04 -27.63
CA VAL A 1 7.33 6.75 -27.38
C VAL A 1 6.58 6.05 -26.27
N VAL A 2 5.78 5.04 -26.59
CA VAL A 2 5.08 4.24 -25.57
C VAL A 2 6.09 3.19 -25.12
N LEU A 3 6.63 3.34 -23.91
CA LEU A 3 7.59 2.38 -23.39
C LEU A 3 6.86 1.05 -23.14
N PRO A 4 7.39 -0.10 -23.57
CA PRO A 4 6.78 -1.40 -23.32
C PRO A 4 6.81 -1.79 -21.82
N HIS A 5 7.65 -1.12 -21.03
CA HIS A 5 7.79 -1.32 -19.59
C HIS A 5 7.76 0.03 -18.86
N GLN A 6 7.04 0.07 -17.74
CA GLN A 6 6.99 1.25 -16.87
C GLN A 6 8.34 1.41 -16.17
N ILE A 7 9.01 2.56 -16.36
CA ILE A 7 10.26 2.86 -15.65
C ILE A 7 9.91 3.28 -14.22
N GLN A 8 10.45 2.56 -13.23
CA GLN A 8 10.33 2.90 -11.82
C GLN A 8 11.62 3.56 -11.34
N ILE A 9 11.49 4.65 -10.58
CA ILE A 9 12.61 5.34 -9.96
C ILE A 9 12.63 4.96 -8.49
N ARG A 10 13.76 4.41 -8.02
CA ARG A 10 13.96 4.02 -6.63
C ARG A 10 14.99 4.94 -5.96
N PRO A 11 14.57 6.08 -5.39
CA PRO A 11 15.49 6.92 -4.63
C PRO A 11 15.91 6.18 -3.36
N TYR A 12 17.22 6.08 -3.13
CA TYR A 12 17.79 5.44 -1.95
C TYR A 12 18.59 6.45 -1.14
N ASN A 13 18.85 6.12 0.13
CA ASN A 13 19.72 6.89 1.03
C ASN A 13 19.23 8.33 1.24
N ALA A 14 17.96 8.50 1.63
CA ALA A 14 17.46 9.80 2.06
C ALA A 14 18.22 10.24 3.32
N ALA A 15 18.71 11.49 3.35
CA ALA A 15 19.50 12.03 4.46
C ALA A 15 18.77 11.97 5.82
N LYS A 16 17.43 11.90 5.80
CA LYS A 16 16.61 11.68 6.99
C LYS A 16 16.51 10.18 7.32
N THR A 17 17.60 9.64 7.87
CA THR A 17 17.61 8.33 8.51
C THR A 17 17.10 8.51 9.94
N SER A 18 15.92 7.98 10.24
CA SER A 18 15.32 8.06 11.57
C SER A 18 15.32 6.68 12.21
N ASN A 19 15.69 6.60 13.48
CA ASN A 19 15.43 5.42 14.29
C ASN A 19 13.90 5.19 14.31
N MET A 20 13.46 3.93 14.36
CA MET A 20 12.02 3.61 14.34
C MET A 20 11.24 4.34 15.44
N ARG A 21 11.87 4.57 16.59
CA ARG A 21 11.33 5.35 17.72
C ARG A 21 11.26 6.85 17.50
N SER A 22 12.09 7.44 16.63
CA SER A 22 12.13 8.88 16.37
C SER A 22 11.23 9.30 15.19
N LEU A 23 10.31 8.44 14.76
CA LEU A 23 9.30 8.77 13.76
C LEU A 23 8.23 9.67 14.35
N ASN A 24 8.24 10.94 13.94
CA ASN A 24 7.28 11.94 14.41
C ASN A 24 6.07 12.05 13.45
N PRO A 25 4.91 12.55 13.94
CA PRO A 25 3.77 12.84 13.08
C PRO A 25 4.06 13.86 11.97
N GLU A 26 5.04 14.74 12.16
CA GLU A 26 5.48 15.72 11.15
C GLU A 26 6.15 15.07 9.92
N ASP A 27 6.49 13.78 10.01
CA ASP A 27 7.14 13.02 8.95
C ASP A 27 6.18 12.22 8.08
N ILE A 28 4.88 12.34 8.32
CA ILE A 28 3.84 11.79 7.45
C ILE A 28 3.97 12.43 6.05
N ASP A 29 3.81 11.59 5.03
CA ASP A 29 3.98 11.89 3.60
C ASP A 29 5.39 12.37 3.20
N ARG A 30 6.40 12.09 4.03
CA ARG A 30 7.82 12.35 3.71
C ARG A 30 8.60 11.07 3.43
N LEU A 31 9.67 11.23 2.66
CA LEU A 31 10.66 10.18 2.40
C LEU A 31 11.51 9.96 3.65
N ILE A 32 11.53 8.74 4.15
CA ILE A 32 12.31 8.31 5.31
C ILE A 32 13.14 7.08 4.99
N THR A 33 14.27 6.94 5.69
CA THR A 33 15.08 5.72 5.68
C THR A 33 15.05 5.09 7.07
N VAL A 34 14.68 3.81 7.15
CA VAL A 34 14.63 3.03 8.40
C VAL A 34 15.44 1.74 8.28
N SER A 35 16.21 1.41 9.32
CA SER A 35 16.96 0.17 9.46
C SER A 35 16.26 -0.80 10.40
N GLY A 36 16.37 -2.10 10.13
CA GLY A 36 15.81 -3.10 11.03
C GLY A 36 16.00 -4.53 10.57
N MET A 37 15.50 -5.46 11.38
CA MET A 37 15.44 -6.88 11.07
C MET A 37 14.02 -7.28 10.65
N VAL A 38 13.90 -8.00 9.53
CA VAL A 38 12.61 -8.53 9.07
C VAL A 38 12.17 -9.65 10.00
N THR A 39 10.98 -9.51 10.60
CA THR A 39 10.42 -10.54 11.49
C THR A 39 9.49 -11.48 10.76
N ARG A 40 8.68 -10.95 9.84
CA ARG A 40 7.68 -11.72 9.11
C ARG A 40 7.32 -11.04 7.81
N THR A 41 7.17 -11.84 6.76
CA THR A 41 6.57 -11.48 5.49
C THR A 41 5.21 -12.15 5.35
N SER A 42 4.24 -11.50 4.69
CA SER A 42 3.01 -12.14 4.24
C SER A 42 3.21 -12.82 2.88
N GLY A 43 2.25 -13.66 2.49
CA GLY A 43 2.08 -14.00 1.08
C GLY A 43 1.75 -12.76 0.24
N ILE A 44 1.81 -12.92 -1.07
CA ILE A 44 1.47 -11.89 -2.05
C ILE A 44 -0.04 -11.67 -2.02
N ILE A 45 -0.46 -10.40 -1.89
CA ILE A 45 -1.85 -9.97 -1.86
C ILE A 45 -2.12 -9.18 -3.15
N PRO A 46 -3.07 -9.59 -4.00
CA PRO A 46 -3.45 -8.82 -5.17
C PRO A 46 -4.22 -7.57 -4.77
N GLU A 47 -3.73 -6.40 -5.16
CA GLU A 47 -4.39 -5.11 -4.97
C GLU A 47 -4.94 -4.59 -6.29
N LEU A 48 -6.18 -4.12 -6.31
CA LEU A 48 -6.83 -3.64 -7.53
C LEU A 48 -6.19 -2.32 -8.01
N ARG A 49 -5.67 -2.29 -9.24
CA ARG A 49 -5.14 -1.09 -9.89
C ARG A 49 -6.14 -0.48 -10.87
N GLU A 50 -6.79 -1.32 -11.68
CA GLU A 50 -7.81 -0.89 -12.64
C GLU A 50 -9.03 -1.82 -12.56
N GLY A 51 -10.20 -1.24 -12.31
CA GLY A 51 -11.48 -1.94 -12.32
C GLY A 51 -12.06 -2.00 -13.73
N PHE A 52 -12.40 -3.21 -14.18
CA PHE A 52 -13.13 -3.43 -15.43
C PHE A 52 -14.63 -3.57 -15.16
N PHE A 53 -15.42 -2.66 -15.73
CA PHE A 53 -16.87 -2.64 -15.60
C PHE A 53 -17.55 -3.04 -16.91
N SER A 54 -18.67 -3.74 -16.81
CA SER A 54 -19.54 -4.07 -17.95
C SER A 54 -20.99 -3.76 -17.60
N CYS A 55 -21.69 -3.07 -18.51
CA CYS A 55 -23.12 -2.83 -18.37
C CYS A 55 -23.90 -4.14 -18.54
N SER A 56 -24.84 -4.42 -17.65
CA SER A 56 -25.71 -5.61 -17.68
C SER A 56 -26.76 -5.58 -18.81
N VAL A 57 -27.11 -4.39 -19.30
CA VAL A 57 -28.17 -4.20 -20.32
C VAL A 57 -27.61 -4.16 -21.74
N CYS A 58 -26.61 -3.30 -21.99
CA CYS A 58 -26.08 -3.08 -23.34
C CYS A 58 -24.67 -3.64 -23.56
N SER A 59 -24.09 -4.32 -22.56
CA SER A 59 -22.75 -4.91 -22.61
C SER A 59 -21.62 -3.93 -22.93
N HIS A 60 -21.84 -2.63 -22.73
CA HIS A 60 -20.79 -1.62 -22.86
C HIS A 60 -19.76 -1.76 -21.74
N THR A 61 -18.48 -1.73 -22.11
CA THR A 61 -17.34 -1.96 -21.21
C THR A 61 -16.63 -0.65 -20.89
N LEU A 62 -16.19 -0.51 -19.65
CA LEU A 62 -15.47 0.66 -19.15
C LEU A 62 -14.34 0.22 -18.22
N THR A 63 -13.18 0.85 -18.33
CA THR A 63 -12.04 0.65 -17.42
C THR A 63 -11.81 1.91 -16.60
N LEU A 64 -11.70 1.77 -15.28
CA LEU A 64 -11.45 2.89 -14.37
C LEU A 64 -10.28 2.57 -13.44
N GLU A 65 -9.36 3.52 -13.32
CA GLU A 65 -8.23 3.42 -12.40
C GLU A 65 -8.67 3.65 -10.94
N VAL A 66 -8.01 2.98 -10.01
CA VAL A 66 -8.21 3.17 -8.57
C VAL A 66 -7.40 4.39 -8.12
N ASP A 67 -8.08 5.42 -7.63
CA ASP A 67 -7.43 6.60 -7.03
C ASP A 67 -7.46 6.49 -5.50
N ARG A 68 -6.27 6.51 -4.88
CA ARG A 68 -6.07 6.48 -3.41
C ARG A 68 -6.90 5.38 -2.70
N GLY A 69 -6.98 4.19 -3.30
CA GLY A 69 -7.71 3.05 -2.74
C GLY A 69 -9.23 3.14 -2.85
N ARG A 70 -9.76 4.09 -3.64
CA ARG A 70 -11.19 4.21 -3.93
C ARG A 70 -11.44 4.01 -5.42
N LEU A 71 -12.34 3.08 -5.73
CA LEU A 71 -12.86 2.88 -7.07
C LEU A 71 -14.23 3.55 -7.17
N THR A 72 -14.35 4.55 -8.03
CA THR A 72 -15.61 5.29 -8.22
C THR A 72 -16.37 4.71 -9.38
N GLU A 73 -17.43 3.96 -9.11
CA GLU A 73 -18.31 3.43 -10.15
C GLU A 73 -19.20 4.55 -10.75
N PRO A 74 -19.35 4.62 -12.08
CA PRO A 74 -20.24 5.57 -12.72
C PRO A 74 -21.69 5.17 -12.52
N THR A 75 -22.52 6.14 -12.13
CA THR A 75 -23.94 5.91 -11.81
C THR A 75 -24.81 5.62 -13.02
N VAL A 76 -24.41 6.02 -14.23
CA VAL A 76 -25.20 5.89 -15.45
C VAL A 76 -24.36 5.32 -16.58
N CYS A 77 -24.93 4.41 -17.36
CA CYS A 77 -24.27 3.91 -18.58
C CYS A 77 -24.26 4.96 -19.69
N PHE A 78 -23.08 5.22 -20.27
CA PHE A 78 -22.89 6.17 -21.36
C PHE A 78 -23.63 5.81 -22.66
N LYS A 79 -24.01 4.54 -22.85
CA LYS A 79 -24.62 4.06 -24.10
C LYS A 79 -26.12 3.88 -24.02
N CYS A 80 -26.63 3.27 -22.95
CA CYS A 80 -28.06 2.98 -22.79
C CYS A 80 -28.77 3.88 -21.78
N ASN A 81 -28.07 4.81 -21.14
CA ASN A 81 -28.60 5.72 -20.10
C ASN A 81 -29.30 5.03 -18.93
N THR A 82 -29.08 3.72 -18.74
CA THR A 82 -29.62 2.99 -17.59
C THR A 82 -28.76 3.26 -16.36
N SER A 83 -29.41 3.70 -15.28
CA SER A 83 -28.77 3.92 -13.98
C SER A 83 -28.36 2.60 -13.32
N HIS A 84 -27.26 2.62 -12.56
CA HIS A 84 -26.75 1.50 -11.75
C HIS A 84 -26.68 0.16 -12.51
N SER A 85 -26.29 0.21 -13.78
CA SER A 85 -26.26 -0.96 -14.66
C SER A 85 -24.87 -1.56 -14.84
N TYR A 86 -23.81 -0.92 -14.34
CA TYR A 86 -22.46 -1.46 -14.41
C TYR A 86 -22.23 -2.54 -13.35
N MET A 87 -21.50 -3.58 -13.74
CA MET A 87 -21.02 -4.61 -12.84
C MET A 87 -19.51 -4.72 -12.97
N LEU A 88 -18.82 -4.78 -11.83
CA LEU A 88 -17.38 -5.00 -11.78
C LEU A 88 -17.05 -6.45 -12.12
N ILE A 89 -16.26 -6.66 -13.16
CA ILE A 89 -15.75 -7.98 -13.56
C ILE A 89 -14.33 -8.12 -13.01
N HIS A 90 -14.23 -8.75 -11.84
CA HIS A 90 -12.94 -8.98 -11.17
C HIS A 90 -11.92 -9.69 -12.06
N ASN A 91 -12.33 -10.73 -12.80
CA ASN A 91 -11.41 -11.53 -13.62
C ASN A 91 -10.77 -10.77 -14.80
N ARG A 92 -11.35 -9.64 -15.22
CA ARG A 92 -10.80 -8.78 -16.29
C ARG A 92 -10.15 -7.50 -15.76
N SER A 93 -10.20 -7.30 -14.45
CA SER A 93 -9.58 -6.16 -13.79
C SER A 93 -8.07 -6.36 -13.69
N GLN A 94 -7.31 -5.27 -13.61
CA GLN A 94 -5.86 -5.34 -13.43
C GLN A 94 -5.51 -5.25 -11.95
N PHE A 95 -4.61 -6.13 -11.52
CA PHE A 95 -4.12 -6.20 -10.14
C PHE A 95 -2.61 -5.97 -10.10
N THR A 96 -2.15 -5.41 -8.99
CA THR A 96 -0.74 -5.25 -8.64
C THR A 96 -0.41 -6.06 -7.41
N ASP A 97 0.81 -6.57 -7.35
CA ASP A 97 1.28 -7.35 -6.22
C ASP A 97 1.64 -6.42 -5.05
N LYS A 98 1.07 -6.74 -3.88
CA LYS A 98 1.36 -6.09 -2.61
C LYS A 98 1.80 -7.12 -1.59
N GLN A 99 2.85 -6.80 -0.83
CA GLN A 99 3.31 -7.65 0.27
C GLN A 99 3.43 -6.84 1.56
N HIS A 100 2.97 -7.44 2.66
CA HIS A 100 3.08 -6.88 3.99
C HIS A 100 4.30 -7.46 4.71
N VAL A 101 5.21 -6.58 5.12
CA VAL A 101 6.46 -6.95 5.80
C VAL A 101 6.51 -6.28 7.17
N LYS A 102 6.81 -7.04 8.21
CA LYS A 102 7.04 -6.51 9.56
C LYS A 102 8.54 -6.35 9.81
N LEU A 103 8.96 -5.11 10.02
CA LEU A 103 10.32 -4.74 10.38
C LEU A 103 10.40 -4.47 11.88
N GLN A 104 11.46 -4.96 12.52
CA GLN A 104 11.75 -4.74 13.93
C GLN A 104 13.05 -3.96 14.06
N GLU A 105 13.14 -3.08 15.06
CA GLU A 105 14.40 -2.41 15.41
C GLU A 105 15.54 -3.41 15.65
N THR A 106 16.76 -3.03 15.26
CA THR A 106 17.95 -3.82 15.57
C THR A 106 18.35 -3.67 17.04
N PRO A 107 18.87 -4.72 17.68
CA PRO A 107 19.23 -4.69 19.10
C PRO A 107 20.27 -3.61 19.44
N ASP A 108 21.13 -3.24 18.48
CA ASP A 108 22.14 -2.18 18.63
C ASP A 108 21.53 -0.79 18.90
N GLU A 109 20.31 -0.56 18.40
CA GLU A 109 19.62 0.74 18.48
C GLU A 109 18.57 0.77 19.60
N MET A 110 18.41 -0.33 20.34
CA MET A 110 17.40 -0.48 21.37
C MET A 110 17.87 0.06 22.74
N PRO A 111 17.04 0.83 23.45
CA PRO A 111 17.33 1.19 24.83
C PRO A 111 17.20 -0.02 25.76
N ALA A 112 18.08 -0.08 26.77
CA ALA A 112 18.11 -1.18 27.73
C ALA A 112 16.77 -1.34 28.46
N GLY A 113 16.26 -2.58 28.49
CA GLY A 113 15.06 -2.95 29.25
C GLY A 113 13.72 -2.64 28.57
N GLN A 114 13.69 -2.20 27.30
CA GLN A 114 12.45 -2.01 26.55
C GLN A 114 12.23 -3.09 25.50
N THR A 115 10.96 -3.32 25.15
CA THR A 115 10.60 -4.20 24.03
C THR A 115 10.94 -3.53 22.69
N PRO A 116 11.30 -4.34 21.68
CA PRO A 116 11.63 -3.81 20.35
C PRO A 116 10.40 -3.21 19.69
N ASN A 117 10.55 -2.04 19.08
CA ASN A 117 9.45 -1.47 18.30
C ASN A 117 9.38 -2.16 16.93
N THR A 118 8.16 -2.25 16.38
CA THR A 118 7.92 -2.85 15.07
C THR A 118 7.17 -1.88 14.18
N VAL A 119 7.57 -1.80 12.91
CA VAL A 119 6.89 -1.03 11.88
C VAL A 119 6.44 -1.94 10.76
N THR A 120 5.29 -1.56 10.19
CA THR A 120 4.70 -2.24 9.05
C THR A 120 5.20 -1.59 7.76
N LEU A 121 5.71 -2.38 6.84
CA LEU A 121 6.12 -1.97 5.51
C LEU A 121 5.18 -2.60 4.47
N PHE A 122 4.86 -1.87 3.41
CA PHE A 122 4.24 -2.43 2.21
C PHE A 122 5.21 -2.34 1.03
N ALA A 123 5.52 -3.49 0.45
CA ALA A 123 6.26 -3.61 -0.80
C ALA A 123 5.28 -3.78 -1.97
N TYR A 124 5.61 -3.19 -3.12
CA TYR A 124 4.78 -3.21 -4.32
C TYR A 124 5.60 -3.72 -5.52
N ASN A 125 4.93 -4.39 -6.47
CA ASN A 125 5.50 -4.85 -7.75
C ASN A 125 6.79 -5.68 -7.53
N ASP A 126 7.90 -5.34 -8.21
CA ASP A 126 9.15 -6.10 -8.18
C ASP A 126 9.84 -6.19 -6.80
N LEU A 127 9.41 -5.38 -5.83
CA LEU A 127 9.93 -5.43 -4.45
C LEU A 127 9.24 -6.49 -3.59
N VAL A 128 8.23 -7.16 -4.14
CA VAL A 128 7.58 -8.29 -3.49
C VAL A 128 8.51 -9.50 -3.50
N ASP A 129 8.58 -10.20 -2.37
CA ASP A 129 9.38 -11.41 -2.15
C ASP A 129 10.90 -11.22 -2.27
N THR A 130 11.39 -9.98 -2.24
CA THR A 130 12.83 -9.69 -2.28
C THR A 130 13.54 -9.89 -0.93
N VAL A 131 12.77 -9.95 0.17
CA VAL A 131 13.31 -10.02 1.54
C VAL A 131 12.74 -11.22 2.29
N GLN A 132 13.57 -11.85 3.11
CA GLN A 132 13.19 -13.00 3.94
C GLN A 132 13.28 -12.67 5.43
N ALA A 133 12.52 -13.41 6.24
CA ALA A 133 12.57 -13.27 7.70
C ALA A 133 13.98 -13.56 8.25
N GLY A 134 14.43 -12.75 9.21
CA GLY A 134 15.76 -12.82 9.82
C GLY A 134 16.81 -11.92 9.17
N GLN A 135 16.54 -11.33 8.00
CA GLN A 135 17.49 -10.43 7.34
C GLN A 135 17.49 -9.03 7.96
N LYS A 136 18.68 -8.45 8.11
CA LYS A 136 18.87 -7.02 8.45
C LYS A 136 18.84 -6.22 7.15
N ILE A 137 17.88 -5.31 7.03
CA ILE A 137 17.68 -4.49 5.84
C ILE A 137 17.59 -3.00 6.19
N VAL A 138 17.91 -2.17 5.21
CA VAL A 138 17.67 -0.73 5.26
C VAL A 138 16.66 -0.42 4.16
N VAL A 139 15.56 0.21 4.56
CA VAL A 139 14.40 0.45 3.70
C VAL A 139 14.21 1.95 3.55
N THR A 140 14.08 2.39 2.30
CA THR A 140 13.69 3.77 1.99
C THR A 140 12.23 3.76 1.51
N GLY A 141 11.42 4.69 2.00
CA GLY A 141 10.01 4.72 1.67
C GLY A 141 9.28 5.95 2.18
N ILE A 142 7.99 6.02 1.90
CA ILE A 142 7.12 7.13 2.33
C ILE A 142 6.38 6.71 3.59
N TYR A 143 6.48 7.51 4.64
CA TYR A 143 5.73 7.26 5.88
C TYR A 143 4.27 7.69 5.72
N ARG A 144 3.32 6.77 5.90
CA ARG A 144 1.89 7.03 5.70
C ARG A 144 1.08 6.62 6.93
N ALA A 145 -0.03 7.32 7.12
CA ALA A 145 -1.00 7.05 8.18
C ALA A 145 -2.37 6.73 7.56
N LEU A 146 -2.95 5.58 7.91
CA LEU A 146 -4.27 5.16 7.44
C LEU A 146 -5.29 5.14 8.58
N PRO A 147 -6.53 5.62 8.32
CA PRO A 147 -7.61 5.49 9.28
C PRO A 147 -7.99 4.03 9.48
N VAL A 148 -8.28 3.66 10.73
CA VAL A 148 -8.76 2.31 11.08
C VAL A 148 -10.24 2.38 11.43
N GLN A 149 -11.04 1.52 10.81
CA GLN A 149 -12.45 1.36 11.19
C GLN A 149 -12.54 0.62 12.53
N VAL A 150 -13.28 1.18 13.49
CA VAL A 150 -13.45 0.57 14.83
C VAL A 150 -14.25 -0.73 14.75
N ASN A 151 -15.22 -0.78 13.83
CA ASN A 151 -16.04 -1.94 13.56
C ASN A 151 -16.25 -2.05 12.05
N SER A 152 -15.98 -3.20 11.44
CA SER A 152 -16.11 -3.41 10.00
C SER A 152 -17.54 -3.19 9.47
N ARG A 153 -18.56 -3.24 10.34
CA ARG A 153 -19.97 -3.02 9.95
C ARG A 153 -20.39 -1.55 9.96
N VAL A 154 -19.67 -0.69 10.67
CA VAL A 154 -20.04 0.71 10.87
C VAL A 154 -18.97 1.59 10.24
N ARG A 155 -19.37 2.70 9.59
CA ARG A 155 -18.41 3.62 8.97
C ARG A 155 -17.67 4.52 9.97
N ASN A 156 -17.70 4.20 11.26
CA ASN A 156 -17.02 4.97 12.30
C ASN A 156 -15.52 4.68 12.29
N ILE A 157 -14.73 5.76 12.27
CA ILE A 157 -13.28 5.73 12.15
C ILE A 157 -12.66 6.04 13.53
N SER A 158 -11.59 5.34 13.87
CA SER A 158 -10.76 5.62 15.05
C SER A 158 -10.02 6.95 14.88
N SER A 159 -9.96 7.76 15.95
CA SER A 159 -9.12 8.96 15.99
C SER A 159 -7.62 8.64 15.97
N VAL A 160 -7.24 7.41 16.33
CA VAL A 160 -5.87 6.92 16.24
C VAL A 160 -5.68 6.24 14.89
N TYR A 161 -4.80 6.83 14.07
CA TYR A 161 -4.42 6.32 12.76
C TYR A 161 -3.35 5.24 12.92
N ARG A 162 -3.35 4.26 12.02
CA ARG A 162 -2.32 3.24 11.96
C ARG A 162 -1.28 3.65 10.93
N THR A 163 -0.02 3.63 11.33
CA THR A 163 1.09 4.03 10.47
C THR A 163 1.75 2.84 9.79
N HIS A 164 2.30 3.09 8.61
CA HIS A 164 3.06 2.14 7.81
C HIS A 164 4.02 2.91 6.89
N VAL A 165 4.98 2.20 6.31
CA VAL A 165 5.89 2.76 5.31
C VAL A 165 5.63 2.07 3.98
N ASP A 166 5.36 2.86 2.95
CA ASP A 166 5.32 2.37 1.58
C ASP A 166 6.73 2.37 1.01
N VAL A 167 7.24 1.18 0.67
CA VAL A 167 8.60 0.98 0.18
C VAL A 167 8.71 1.42 -1.28
N LEU A 168 9.82 2.10 -1.60
CA LEU A 168 10.14 2.57 -2.96
C LEU A 168 11.24 1.75 -3.62
#